data_AF-A0A0D2MK47-F1
#
_entry.id   AF-A0A0D2MK47-F1
#
_cell.length_a   1.000
_cell.length_b   1.000
_cell.length_c   1.000
_cell.angle_alpha   90.00
_cell.angle_beta   90.00
_cell.angle_gamma   90.00
#
_symmetry.space_group_name_H-M   'P 1'
#
loop_
_entity.id
_entity.type
_entity.pdbx_description
1 polymer ?
#
loop_
_entity_poly.entity_id
_entity_poly.type
_entity_poly.pdbx_seq_one_letter_code
_entity_poly.pdbx_strand_id
1 'polypeptide(L)'
;MSEQLLRLERQLLRRQAEVQALGEQQRSLHIRALAAQLATDQALGLLQLGALLQQQQQQQQQQQQQQQQQQQQQQQEERRHDKTPCRQLPPQTACPDAEAASGWAALLTQMRLDLSSLAAAAPPLGARGLPSGLGWSPAAAAARAAGTDLSTAGLARTFHEFVQRAGPFYFKARHGGRCPEAEWARGRLLEERARVMEHTALVCLSRDARPACEVLLGPLGDVEGGAGAPAPAAAAAAAARYSWIVEQLQLAPGQEELLLSALLCGQGRLAPLHARHEALSTLCNSACAAAAAAAAGGGTGCGGVDGRPGLDEAVARMGAWLSSYQFASACCDLVAFCSVLLPEQFASLIIAAWPRLPTAAGLLEALQARAEARGRADACGPGGGTLPRPARN
;
A
#
# COMPACT_ATOMS: atom_id res chain seq x y z
N MET A 1 -11.13 -17.86 -62.77
CA MET A 1 -11.72 -18.31 -61.48
C MET A 1 -10.70 -18.47 -60.34
N SER A 2 -9.52 -19.06 -60.56
CA SER A 2 -8.52 -19.27 -59.48
C SER A 2 -8.06 -17.99 -58.75
N GLU A 3 -7.83 -16.88 -59.49
CA GLU A 3 -7.37 -15.62 -58.87
C GLU A 3 -8.39 -14.96 -57.93
N GLN A 4 -9.68 -15.08 -58.23
CA GLN A 4 -10.75 -14.54 -57.39
C GLN A 4 -10.83 -15.28 -56.06
N LEU A 5 -10.65 -16.61 -56.06
CA LEU A 5 -10.61 -17.42 -54.84
C LEU A 5 -9.41 -17.05 -53.97
N LEU A 6 -8.20 -16.96 -54.55
CA LEU A 6 -6.99 -16.54 -53.82
C LEU A 6 -7.13 -15.13 -53.22
N ARG A 7 -7.80 -14.21 -53.93
CA ARG A 7 -8.07 -12.87 -53.42
C ARG A 7 -9.02 -12.89 -52.22
N LEU A 8 -10.10 -13.67 -52.28
CA LEU A 8 -11.04 -13.82 -51.17
C LEU A 8 -10.39 -14.50 -49.97
N GLU A 9 -9.58 -15.54 -50.18
CA GLU A 9 -8.82 -16.21 -49.12
C GLU A 9 -7.89 -15.24 -48.38
N ARG A 10 -7.10 -14.44 -49.11
CA ARG A 10 -6.26 -13.40 -48.50
C ARG A 10 -7.06 -12.35 -47.74
N GLN A 11 -8.22 -11.95 -48.26
CA GLN A 11 -9.10 -11.01 -47.57
C GLN A 11 -9.68 -11.62 -46.30
N LEU A 12 -10.10 -12.88 -46.33
CA LEU A 12 -10.62 -13.60 -45.17
C LEU A 12 -9.54 -13.74 -44.09
N LEU A 13 -8.33 -14.14 -44.46
CA LEU A 13 -7.20 -14.23 -43.52
C LEU A 13 -6.87 -12.87 -42.89
N ARG A 14 -6.88 -11.79 -43.68
CA ARG A 14 -6.69 -10.42 -43.15
C ARG A 14 -7.81 -10.03 -42.18
N ARG A 15 -9.08 -10.26 -42.52
CA ARG A 15 -10.20 -9.97 -41.63
C ARG A 15 -10.18 -10.82 -40.36
N GLN A 16 -9.76 -12.08 -40.46
CA GLN A 16 -9.59 -12.95 -39.31
C GLN A 16 -8.49 -12.43 -38.38
N ALA A 17 -7.35 -12.01 -38.93
CA ALA A 17 -6.28 -11.37 -38.17
C ALA A 17 -6.74 -10.05 -37.52
N GLU A 18 -7.49 -9.21 -38.23
CA GLU A 18 -8.06 -7.97 -37.69
C GLU A 18 -9.04 -8.24 -36.54
N VAL A 19 -9.94 -9.23 -36.68
CA VAL A 19 -10.90 -9.61 -35.62
C VAL A 19 -10.16 -10.16 -34.39
N GLN A 20 -9.11 -10.96 -34.60
CA GLN A 20 -8.25 -11.45 -33.50
C GLN A 20 -7.57 -10.29 -32.77
N ALA A 21 -6.95 -9.36 -33.52
CA ALA A 21 -6.31 -8.16 -32.95
C ALA A 21 -7.30 -7.28 -32.17
N LEU A 22 -8.52 -7.07 -32.70
CA LEU A 22 -9.57 -6.35 -31.99
C LEU A 22 -10.04 -7.08 -30.72
N GLY A 23 -10.13 -8.42 -30.77
CA GLY A 23 -10.45 -9.24 -29.60
C GLY A 23 -9.40 -9.13 -28.50
N GLU A 24 -8.11 -9.15 -28.87
CA GLU A 24 -6.98 -8.93 -27.95
C GLU A 24 -7.01 -7.52 -27.36
N GLN A 25 -7.27 -6.50 -28.19
CA GLN A 25 -7.41 -5.12 -27.73
C GLN A 25 -8.58 -4.96 -26.75
N GLN A 26 -9.75 -5.52 -27.04
CA GLN A 26 -10.91 -5.49 -26.15
C GLN A 26 -10.60 -6.19 -24.82
N ARG A 27 -9.96 -7.35 -24.86
CA ARG A 27 -9.52 -8.06 -23.64
C ARG A 27 -8.57 -7.19 -22.82
N SER A 28 -7.56 -6.58 -23.45
CA SER A 28 -6.60 -5.69 -22.79
C SER A 28 -7.30 -4.50 -22.12
N LEU A 29 -8.23 -3.84 -22.82
CA LEU A 29 -9.01 -2.73 -22.27
C LEU A 29 -9.88 -3.17 -21.09
N HIS A 30 -10.52 -4.34 -21.20
CA HIS A 30 -11.33 -4.90 -20.12
C HIS A 30 -10.50 -5.18 -18.86
N ILE A 31 -9.32 -5.78 -19.01
CA ILE A 31 -8.40 -6.06 -17.90
C ILE A 31 -7.93 -4.75 -17.24
N ARG A 32 -7.60 -3.72 -18.03
CA ARG A 32 -7.24 -2.39 -17.49
C ARG A 32 -8.39 -1.74 -16.73
N ALA A 33 -9.62 -1.86 -17.24
CA ALA A 33 -10.81 -1.36 -16.56
C ALA A 33 -11.04 -2.06 -15.22
N LEU A 34 -10.88 -3.39 -15.17
CA LEU A 34 -10.95 -4.16 -13.93
C LEU A 34 -9.87 -3.74 -12.93
N ALA A 35 -8.62 -3.60 -13.36
CA ALA A 35 -7.53 -3.14 -12.49
C ALA A 35 -7.81 -1.74 -11.91
N ALA A 36 -8.35 -0.82 -12.73
CA ALA A 36 -8.74 0.51 -12.28
C ALA A 36 -9.89 0.47 -11.26
N GLN A 37 -10.90 -0.38 -11.49
CA GLN A 37 -12.00 -0.56 -10.55
C GLN A 37 -11.51 -1.08 -9.20
N LEU A 38 -10.65 -2.12 -9.20
CA LEU A 38 -10.05 -2.64 -7.98
C LEU A 38 -9.26 -1.57 -7.23
N ALA A 39 -8.50 -0.73 -7.93
CA ALA A 39 -7.77 0.38 -7.31
C ALA A 39 -8.71 1.39 -6.65
N THR A 40 -9.83 1.72 -7.30
CA THR A 40 -10.85 2.61 -6.71
C THR A 40 -11.47 1.99 -5.47
N ASP A 41 -11.82 0.70 -5.50
CA ASP A 41 -12.42 0.00 -4.36
C ASP A 41 -11.46 -0.02 -3.15
N GLN A 42 -10.18 -0.31 -3.38
CA GLN A 42 -9.15 -0.30 -2.33
C GLN A 42 -8.90 1.11 -1.78
N ALA A 43 -8.88 2.14 -2.64
CA ALA A 43 -8.75 3.53 -2.21
C ALA A 43 -9.94 3.96 -1.34
N LEU A 44 -11.17 3.58 -1.71
CA LEU A 44 -12.37 3.83 -0.90
C LEU A 44 -12.28 3.11 0.46
N GLY A 45 -11.80 1.86 0.50
CA GLY A 45 -11.58 1.13 1.74
C GLY A 45 -10.58 1.81 2.68
N LEU A 46 -9.47 2.35 2.14
CA LEU A 46 -8.50 3.13 2.92
C LEU A 46 -9.09 4.44 3.44
N LEU A 47 -9.87 5.15 2.62
CA LEU A 47 -10.55 6.38 3.04
C LEU A 47 -11.57 6.12 4.15
N GLN A 48 -12.32 5.01 4.07
CA GLN A 48 -13.22 4.57 5.13
C GLN A 48 -12.47 4.26 6.43
N LEU A 49 -11.34 3.55 6.34
CA LEU A 49 -10.49 3.29 7.51
C LEU A 49 -10.00 4.61 8.12
N GLY A 50 -9.52 5.56 7.31
CA GLY A 50 -9.10 6.88 7.77
C GLY A 50 -10.21 7.64 8.50
N ALA A 51 -11.44 7.60 7.98
CA ALA A 51 -12.60 8.20 8.64
C ALA A 51 -12.93 7.54 9.98
N LEU A 52 -12.87 6.20 10.07
CA LEU A 52 -13.11 5.46 11.31
C LEU A 52 -12.05 5.78 12.38
N LEU A 53 -10.77 5.84 12.00
CA LEU A 53 -9.68 6.20 12.90
C LEU A 53 -9.83 7.64 13.41
N GLN A 54 -10.20 8.58 12.53
CA GLN A 54 -10.46 9.96 12.92
C GLN A 54 -11.65 10.07 13.88
N GLN A 55 -12.73 9.33 13.64
CA GLN A 55 -13.88 9.28 14.53
C GLN A 55 -13.51 8.71 15.91
N GLN A 56 -12.72 7.63 15.96
CA GLN A 56 -12.24 7.05 17.21
C GLN A 56 -11.37 8.05 17.99
N GLN A 57 -10.49 8.79 17.31
CA GLN A 57 -9.67 9.83 17.94
C GLN A 57 -10.52 10.98 18.51
N GLN A 58 -11.53 11.45 17.77
CA GLN A 58 -12.45 12.50 18.24
C GLN A 58 -13.24 12.05 19.48
N GLN A 59 -13.72 10.80 19.51
CA GLN A 59 -14.43 10.25 20.66
C GLN A 59 -13.52 10.18 21.90
N GLN A 60 -12.26 9.78 21.74
CA GLN A 60 -11.29 9.77 22.85
C GLN A 60 -11.00 11.18 23.39
N GLN A 61 -10.86 12.18 22.52
CA GLN A 61 -10.66 13.57 22.94
C GLN A 61 -11.88 14.12 23.69
N GLN A 62 -13.09 13.82 23.23
CA GLN A 62 -14.32 14.22 23.94
C GLN A 62 -14.44 13.55 25.32
N GLN A 63 -14.09 12.27 25.44
CA GLN A 63 -14.07 11.58 26.73
C GLN A 63 -13.03 12.18 27.69
N GLN A 64 -11.84 12.53 27.20
CA GLN A 64 -10.82 13.20 28.03
C GLN A 64 -11.28 14.59 28.50
N GLN A 65 -11.93 15.38 27.64
CA GLN A 65 -12.48 16.68 28.04
C GLN A 65 -13.59 16.54 29.08
N GLN A 66 -14.47 15.55 28.96
CA GLN A 66 -15.50 15.28 29.97
C GLN A 66 -14.89 14.87 31.32
N GLN A 67 -13.84 14.03 31.32
CA GLN A 67 -13.13 13.66 32.54
C GLN A 67 -12.43 14.87 33.19
N GLN A 68 -11.83 15.77 32.41
CA GLN A 68 -11.24 16.99 32.94
C GLN A 68 -12.29 17.95 33.53
N GLN A 69 -13.46 18.07 32.89
CA GLN A 69 -14.56 18.87 33.45
C GLN A 69 -15.10 18.30 34.76
N GLN A 70 -15.24 16.97 34.87
CA GLN A 70 -15.64 16.34 36.13
C GLN A 70 -14.61 16.55 37.24
N GLN A 71 -13.30 16.47 36.94
CA GLN A 71 -12.25 16.77 37.92
C GLN A 71 -12.27 18.24 38.36
N GLN A 72 -12.52 19.18 37.44
CA GLN A 72 -12.65 20.60 37.81
C GLN A 72 -13.89 20.87 38.67
N GLN A 73 -15.01 20.20 38.40
CA GLN A 73 -16.21 20.32 39.24
C GLN A 73 -15.96 19.77 40.65
N GLN A 74 -15.31 18.61 40.78
CA GLN A 74 -14.94 18.06 42.09
C GLN A 74 -14.00 18.99 42.86
N GLN A 75 -12.99 19.57 42.20
CA GLN A 75 -12.12 20.58 42.85
C GLN A 75 -12.87 21.85 43.24
N GLN A 76 -13.88 22.28 42.48
CA GLN A 76 -14.71 23.41 42.86
C GLN A 76 -15.64 23.07 44.04
N GLU A 77 -16.17 21.86 44.10
CA GLU A 77 -16.98 21.39 45.24
C GLU A 77 -16.13 21.27 46.50
N GLU A 78 -14.92 20.69 46.43
CA GLU A 78 -13.98 20.67 47.54
C GLU A 78 -13.62 22.09 47.99
N ARG A 79 -13.29 23.00 47.04
CA ARG A 79 -13.04 24.41 47.38
C ARG A 79 -14.26 25.14 47.95
N ARG A 80 -15.48 24.71 47.60
CA ARG A 80 -16.71 25.25 48.20
C ARG A 80 -16.92 24.74 49.62
N HIS A 81 -16.57 23.50 49.90
CA HIS A 81 -16.66 22.94 51.25
C HIS A 81 -15.57 23.47 52.20
N ASP A 82 -14.41 23.85 51.67
CA ASP A 82 -13.29 24.37 52.47
C ASP A 82 -13.32 25.91 52.68
N LYS A 83 -14.29 26.62 52.09
CA LYS A 83 -14.43 28.08 52.24
C LYS A 83 -15.44 28.46 53.33
N THR A 84 -14.94 28.54 54.55
CA THR A 84 -15.42 29.50 55.56
C THR A 84 -15.08 30.93 55.06
N PRO A 85 -16.01 31.91 55.09
CA PRO A 85 -15.86 33.15 54.32
C PRO A 85 -14.82 34.11 54.93
N CYS A 86 -13.66 34.24 54.28
CA CYS A 86 -12.76 35.39 54.42
C CYS A 86 -12.85 36.28 53.16
N ARG A 87 -13.35 37.50 53.38
CA ARG A 87 -13.62 38.58 52.41
C ARG A 87 -12.32 39.12 51.82
N GLN A 88 -12.08 39.01 50.50
CA GLN A 88 -11.03 39.78 49.81
C GLN A 88 -11.18 39.86 48.28
N LEU A 89 -10.54 40.91 47.72
CA LEU A 89 -10.72 41.65 46.45
C LEU A 89 -10.29 40.94 45.13
N PRO A 90 -10.69 41.47 43.95
CA PRO A 90 -10.47 40.85 42.63
C PRO A 90 -9.18 41.34 41.91
N PRO A 91 -8.60 40.50 41.02
CA PRO A 91 -7.83 41.01 39.88
C PRO A 91 -8.19 40.39 38.52
N GLN A 92 -7.66 41.03 37.47
CA GLN A 92 -8.10 41.10 36.09
C GLN A 92 -7.38 40.15 35.09
N THR A 93 -8.04 39.96 33.93
CA THR A 93 -7.56 39.82 32.52
C THR A 93 -6.64 38.67 32.02
N ALA A 94 -7.28 37.79 31.22
CA ALA A 94 -7.05 37.35 29.81
C ALA A 94 -5.65 37.09 29.20
N CYS A 95 -5.55 35.95 28.48
CA CYS A 95 -5.15 35.82 27.06
C CYS A 95 -5.39 34.39 26.54
N PRO A 96 -5.91 34.18 25.30
CA PRO A 96 -5.79 32.91 24.58
C PRO A 96 -5.02 33.09 23.26
N ASP A 97 -4.07 32.20 22.97
CA ASP A 97 -3.61 31.96 21.60
C ASP A 97 -3.25 30.47 21.45
N ALA A 98 -4.05 29.75 20.67
CA ALA A 98 -3.79 28.37 20.26
C ALA A 98 -4.42 28.10 18.89
N GLU A 99 -3.86 28.74 17.86
CA GLU A 99 -4.25 28.52 16.46
C GLU A 99 -3.03 28.12 15.63
N ALA A 100 -2.73 26.81 15.58
CA ALA A 100 -1.69 26.27 14.68
C ALA A 100 -1.90 24.78 14.33
N ALA A 101 -3.12 24.38 13.97
CA ALA A 101 -3.42 23.00 13.52
C ALA A 101 -4.29 22.90 12.25
N SER A 102 -4.33 23.95 11.40
CA SER A 102 -5.31 24.09 10.31
C SER A 102 -4.90 23.50 8.93
N GLY A 103 -3.62 23.23 8.68
CA GLY A 103 -3.15 22.80 7.35
C GLY A 103 -3.72 21.46 6.86
N TRP A 104 -3.88 20.48 7.76
CA TRP A 104 -4.46 19.16 7.43
C TRP A 104 -5.98 19.17 7.36
N ALA A 105 -6.63 20.05 8.12
CA ALA A 105 -8.07 20.25 8.00
C ALA A 105 -8.40 20.74 6.59
N ALA A 106 -7.64 21.66 6.01
CA ALA A 106 -7.89 22.13 4.64
C ALA A 106 -7.68 21.04 3.57
N LEU A 107 -6.60 20.25 3.65
CA LEU A 107 -6.31 19.21 2.66
C LEU A 107 -7.29 18.02 2.75
N LEU A 108 -7.62 17.59 3.98
CA LEU A 108 -8.69 16.61 4.21
C LEU A 108 -10.05 17.19 3.87
N THR A 109 -10.34 18.48 4.13
CA THR A 109 -11.62 19.11 3.76
C THR A 109 -11.77 19.23 2.24
N GLN A 110 -10.69 19.50 1.51
CA GLN A 110 -10.71 19.54 0.05
C GLN A 110 -10.93 18.15 -0.56
N MET A 111 -10.30 17.09 -0.02
CA MET A 111 -10.63 15.71 -0.41
C MET A 111 -12.01 15.27 0.10
N ARG A 112 -12.48 15.79 1.24
CA ARG A 112 -13.76 15.47 1.89
C ARG A 112 -14.93 16.15 1.21
N LEU A 113 -14.80 17.32 0.58
CA LEU A 113 -15.91 17.94 -0.16
C LEU A 113 -16.29 17.12 -1.40
N ASP A 114 -15.33 16.45 -2.03
CA ASP A 114 -15.59 15.51 -3.13
C ASP A 114 -16.06 14.12 -2.65
N LEU A 115 -15.64 13.69 -1.45
CA LEU A 115 -16.01 12.37 -0.91
C LEU A 115 -17.28 12.36 -0.05
N SER A 116 -17.66 13.46 0.59
CA SER A 116 -18.87 13.55 1.42
C SER A 116 -20.14 13.51 0.57
N SER A 117 -20.08 14.02 -0.66
CA SER A 117 -21.17 13.91 -1.64
C SER A 117 -21.34 12.46 -2.12
N LEU A 118 -20.24 11.70 -2.24
CA LEU A 118 -20.24 10.26 -2.55
C LEU A 118 -20.65 9.38 -1.35
N ALA A 119 -20.23 9.74 -0.13
CA ALA A 119 -20.55 8.99 1.10
C ALA A 119 -21.97 9.26 1.61
N ALA A 120 -22.52 10.48 1.43
CA ALA A 120 -23.91 10.79 1.77
C ALA A 120 -24.92 10.18 0.78
N ALA A 121 -24.47 9.83 -0.45
CA ALA A 121 -25.27 9.08 -1.42
C ALA A 121 -25.17 7.56 -1.24
N ALA A 122 -24.23 7.06 -0.44
CA ALA A 122 -24.12 5.65 -0.11
C ALA A 122 -25.12 5.31 1.01
N PRO A 123 -26.08 4.39 0.79
CA PRO A 123 -27.06 4.05 1.81
C PRO A 123 -26.34 3.48 3.05
N PRO A 124 -26.87 3.70 4.26
CA PRO A 124 -26.32 3.12 5.48
C PRO A 124 -26.44 1.60 5.37
N LEU A 125 -25.34 0.95 4.96
CA LEU A 125 -25.21 -0.49 4.91
C LEU A 125 -25.18 -1.01 6.34
N GLY A 126 -26.37 -1.19 6.90
CA GLY A 126 -26.59 -1.90 8.14
C GLY A 126 -26.03 -3.31 8.03
N ALA A 127 -25.02 -3.58 8.85
CA ALA A 127 -24.77 -4.83 9.55
C ALA A 127 -25.47 -6.09 8.97
N ARG A 128 -24.88 -6.70 7.94
CA ARG A 128 -24.84 -8.16 7.73
C ARG A 128 -23.92 -8.55 6.56
N GLY A 129 -22.65 -8.76 6.89
CA GLY A 129 -21.97 -10.02 6.59
C GLY A 129 -21.76 -10.48 5.15
N LEU A 130 -21.73 -9.59 4.14
CA LEU A 130 -21.01 -9.94 2.91
C LEU A 130 -19.52 -9.70 3.16
N PRO A 131 -18.64 -10.69 2.95
CA PRO A 131 -17.20 -10.44 2.98
C PRO A 131 -16.94 -9.34 1.96
N SER A 132 -16.52 -8.17 2.44
CA SER A 132 -16.14 -7.04 1.60
C SER A 132 -15.23 -7.57 0.50
N GLY A 133 -15.61 -7.39 -0.77
CA GLY A 133 -14.83 -7.84 -1.93
C GLY A 133 -13.39 -7.32 -1.96
N LEU A 134 -13.05 -6.41 -1.04
CA LEU A 134 -11.72 -5.91 -0.72
C LEU A 134 -10.73 -6.99 -0.27
N GLY A 135 -11.20 -8.12 0.29
CA GLY A 135 -10.32 -9.15 0.87
C GLY A 135 -9.73 -8.79 2.24
N TRP A 136 -10.15 -7.66 2.81
CA TRP A 136 -9.87 -7.18 4.18
C TRP A 136 -11.03 -6.29 4.66
N SER A 137 -11.04 -5.92 5.95
CA SER A 137 -12.11 -5.12 6.55
C SER A 137 -11.60 -3.81 7.18
N PRO A 138 -12.01 -2.63 6.65
CA PRO A 138 -11.71 -1.33 7.27
C PRO A 138 -12.15 -1.25 8.73
N ALA A 139 -13.31 -1.81 9.08
CA ALA A 139 -13.78 -1.83 10.46
C ALA A 139 -12.91 -2.71 11.38
N ALA A 140 -12.46 -3.88 10.88
CA ALA A 140 -11.56 -4.75 11.65
C ALA A 140 -10.17 -4.12 11.83
N ALA A 141 -9.63 -3.48 10.78
CA ALA A 141 -8.40 -2.70 10.88
C ALA A 141 -8.53 -1.58 11.92
N ALA A 142 -9.61 -0.78 11.88
CA ALA A 142 -9.86 0.28 12.85
C ALA A 142 -9.95 -0.25 14.29
N ALA A 143 -10.62 -1.39 14.49
CA ALA A 143 -10.72 -2.02 15.81
C ALA A 143 -9.35 -2.49 16.35
N ARG A 144 -8.42 -2.89 15.48
CA ARG A 144 -7.06 -3.31 15.87
C ARG A 144 -6.11 -2.15 16.10
N ALA A 145 -6.37 -0.97 15.53
CA ALA A 145 -5.42 0.14 15.47
C ALA A 145 -4.79 0.49 16.82
N ALA A 146 -5.59 0.55 17.89
CA ALA A 146 -5.14 0.95 19.22
C ALA A 146 -4.12 -0.01 19.87
N GLY A 147 -4.06 -1.28 19.46
CA GLY A 147 -3.16 -2.29 20.04
C GLY A 147 -2.10 -2.80 19.07
N THR A 148 -2.00 -2.20 17.89
CA THR A 148 -1.15 -2.71 16.82
C THR A 148 0.20 -2.01 16.84
N ASP A 149 1.28 -2.79 16.96
CA ASP A 149 2.65 -2.30 16.82
C ASP A 149 2.95 -2.05 15.33
N LEU A 150 2.87 -0.79 14.92
CA LEU A 150 3.15 -0.34 13.54
C LEU A 150 4.64 -0.01 13.33
N SER A 151 5.52 -0.32 14.29
CA SER A 151 6.96 -0.17 14.09
C SER A 151 7.50 -1.18 13.08
N THR A 152 8.71 -0.93 12.60
CA THR A 152 9.51 -1.88 11.82
C THR A 152 9.55 -3.29 12.43
N ALA A 153 9.79 -3.36 13.75
CA ALA A 153 9.87 -4.63 14.46
C ALA A 153 8.49 -5.30 14.59
N GLY A 154 7.44 -4.51 14.80
CA GLY A 154 6.05 -4.96 14.79
C GLY A 154 5.66 -5.58 13.44
N LEU A 155 6.01 -4.91 12.34
CA LEU A 155 5.80 -5.41 10.98
C LEU A 155 6.54 -6.73 10.73
N ALA A 156 7.84 -6.77 11.07
CA ALA A 156 8.64 -7.99 10.95
C ALA A 156 8.03 -9.16 11.72
N ARG A 157 7.55 -8.90 12.95
CA ARG A 157 6.84 -9.88 13.78
C ARG A 157 5.54 -10.34 13.13
N THR A 158 4.74 -9.41 12.60
CA THR A 158 3.48 -9.73 11.90
C THR A 158 3.71 -10.68 10.73
N PHE A 159 4.72 -10.43 9.88
CA PHE A 159 5.04 -11.32 8.77
C PHE A 159 5.65 -12.65 9.21
N HIS A 160 6.47 -12.64 10.26
CA HIS A 160 6.99 -13.87 10.85
C HIS A 160 5.86 -14.77 11.36
N GLU A 161 4.93 -14.20 12.12
CA GLU A 161 3.73 -14.90 12.61
C GLU A 161 2.87 -15.39 11.44
N PHE A 162 2.71 -14.60 10.38
CA PHE A 162 2.02 -15.03 9.18
C PHE A 162 2.67 -16.28 8.58
N VAL A 163 3.99 -16.28 8.36
CA VAL A 163 4.69 -17.45 7.79
C VAL A 163 4.50 -18.69 8.67
N GLN A 164 4.62 -18.54 9.99
CA GLN A 164 4.42 -19.63 10.95
C GLN A 164 2.98 -20.18 10.92
N ARG A 165 1.97 -19.30 10.87
CA ARG A 165 0.55 -19.70 10.88
C ARG A 165 0.08 -20.20 9.52
N ALA A 166 0.45 -19.52 8.44
CA ALA A 166 0.00 -19.81 7.08
C ALA A 166 0.71 -21.02 6.46
N GLY A 167 1.96 -21.30 6.83
CA GLY A 167 2.75 -22.41 6.28
C GLY A 167 2.02 -23.75 6.30
N PRO A 168 1.57 -24.25 7.47
CA PRO A 168 0.83 -25.50 7.56
C PRO A 168 -0.47 -25.52 6.74
N PHE A 169 -1.21 -24.40 6.71
CA PHE A 169 -2.46 -24.29 5.95
C PHE A 169 -2.22 -24.25 4.44
N TYR A 170 -1.15 -23.59 4.00
CA TYR A 170 -0.75 -23.53 2.60
C TYR A 170 -0.51 -24.92 2.02
N PHE A 171 0.23 -25.79 2.73
CA PHE A 171 0.44 -27.16 2.27
C PHE A 171 -0.88 -27.94 2.18
N LYS A 172 -1.76 -27.81 3.18
CA LYS A 172 -3.09 -28.46 3.16
C LYS A 172 -3.95 -27.98 1.99
N ALA A 173 -3.97 -26.68 1.72
CA ALA A 173 -4.76 -26.09 0.64
C ALA A 173 -4.20 -26.43 -0.76
N ARG A 174 -2.86 -26.48 -0.93
CA ARG A 174 -2.19 -26.72 -2.22
C ARG A 174 -2.44 -28.12 -2.79
N HIS A 175 -2.61 -29.13 -1.94
CA HIS A 175 -2.87 -30.51 -2.38
C HIS A 175 -4.30 -30.75 -2.88
N GLY A 176 -5.16 -29.71 -2.88
CA GLY A 176 -6.50 -29.74 -3.43
C GLY A 176 -7.42 -30.75 -2.73
N GLY A 177 -8.44 -31.25 -3.45
CA GLY A 177 -9.47 -32.16 -2.92
C GLY A 177 -8.97 -33.52 -2.42
N ARG A 178 -7.65 -33.76 -2.40
CA ARG A 178 -7.03 -34.93 -1.74
C ARG A 178 -6.89 -34.74 -0.23
N CYS A 179 -6.93 -33.51 0.28
CA CYS A 179 -6.95 -33.22 1.70
C CYS A 179 -8.39 -32.89 2.15
N PRO A 180 -9.00 -33.66 3.07
CA PRO A 180 -10.34 -33.36 3.60
C PRO A 180 -10.45 -31.97 4.24
N GLU A 181 -9.33 -31.40 4.69
CA GLU A 181 -9.26 -30.10 5.36
C GLU A 181 -8.92 -28.93 4.42
N ALA A 182 -8.85 -29.14 3.10
CA ALA A 182 -8.41 -28.11 2.15
C ALA A 182 -9.27 -26.83 2.22
N GLU A 183 -10.59 -26.96 2.25
CA GLU A 183 -11.51 -25.80 2.34
C GLU A 183 -11.37 -25.04 3.65
N TRP A 184 -11.24 -25.76 4.77
CA TRP A 184 -10.99 -25.12 6.06
C TRP A 184 -9.65 -24.38 6.06
N ALA A 185 -8.59 -25.00 5.53
CA ALA A 185 -7.28 -24.37 5.39
C ALA A 185 -7.33 -23.12 4.50
N ARG A 186 -8.11 -23.11 3.42
CA ARG A 186 -8.36 -21.92 2.58
C ARG A 186 -9.02 -20.79 3.37
N GLY A 187 -10.03 -21.11 4.18
CA GLY A 187 -10.66 -20.15 5.08
C GLY A 187 -9.65 -19.51 6.05
N ARG A 188 -8.76 -20.32 6.63
CA ARG A 188 -7.68 -19.83 7.50
C ARG A 188 -6.66 -18.96 6.77
N LEU A 189 -6.27 -19.32 5.55
CA LEU A 189 -5.38 -18.50 4.73
C LEU A 189 -6.02 -17.16 4.36
N LEU A 190 -7.31 -17.15 4.07
CA LEU A 190 -8.07 -15.92 3.81
C LEU A 190 -8.07 -15.00 5.05
N GLU A 191 -8.32 -15.54 6.23
CA GLU A 191 -8.27 -14.79 7.50
C GLU A 191 -6.87 -14.22 7.77
N GLU A 192 -5.81 -15.02 7.63
CA GLU A 192 -4.44 -14.54 7.87
C GLU A 192 -4.02 -13.51 6.81
N ARG A 193 -4.42 -13.69 5.54
CA ARG A 193 -4.21 -12.66 4.51
C ARG A 193 -4.92 -11.36 4.87
N ALA A 194 -6.20 -11.42 5.25
CA ALA A 194 -6.97 -10.24 5.63
C ALA A 194 -6.29 -9.47 6.78
N ARG A 195 -5.75 -10.17 7.79
CA ARG A 195 -5.01 -9.55 8.90
C ARG A 195 -3.75 -8.82 8.44
N VAL A 196 -2.94 -9.42 7.56
CA VAL A 196 -1.73 -8.76 7.04
C VAL A 196 -2.13 -7.49 6.27
N MET A 197 -3.21 -7.55 5.49
CA MET A 197 -3.68 -6.43 4.68
C MET A 197 -4.31 -5.31 5.52
N GLU A 198 -5.05 -5.67 6.59
CA GLU A 198 -5.49 -4.72 7.62
C GLU A 198 -4.29 -3.99 8.25
N HIS A 199 -3.21 -4.72 8.52
CA HIS A 199 -1.99 -4.15 9.09
C HIS A 199 -1.27 -3.22 8.09
N THR A 200 -1.14 -3.62 6.82
CA THR A 200 -0.64 -2.77 5.73
C THR A 200 -1.46 -1.48 5.58
N ALA A 201 -2.79 -1.58 5.66
CA ALA A 201 -3.69 -0.42 5.61
C ALA A 201 -3.50 0.53 6.81
N LEU A 202 -3.26 -0.01 8.02
CA LEU A 202 -2.95 0.80 9.20
C LEU A 202 -1.61 1.53 9.08
N VAL A 203 -0.57 0.85 8.61
CA VAL A 203 0.75 1.48 8.37
C VAL A 203 0.62 2.66 7.42
N CYS A 204 -0.18 2.51 6.36
CA CYS A 204 -0.43 3.56 5.38
C CYS A 204 -1.04 4.85 5.99
N LEU A 205 -1.84 4.72 7.04
CA LEU A 205 -2.57 5.84 7.65
C LEU A 205 -1.91 6.36 8.92
N SER A 206 -0.86 5.70 9.39
CA SER A 206 -0.12 6.12 10.58
C SER A 206 0.84 7.26 10.26
N ARG A 207 0.79 8.31 11.08
CA ARG A 207 1.73 9.45 11.01
C ARG A 207 3.10 9.11 11.59
N ASP A 208 3.12 8.18 12.54
CA ASP A 208 4.30 7.84 13.34
C ASP A 208 5.04 6.62 12.79
N ALA A 209 4.43 5.90 11.85
CA ALA A 209 5.09 4.84 11.12
C ALA A 209 6.17 5.47 10.23
N ARG A 210 7.42 5.40 10.72
CA ARG A 210 8.61 5.56 9.86
C ARG A 210 8.37 4.78 8.58
N PRO A 211 8.77 5.34 7.43
CA PRO A 211 8.25 4.86 6.18
C PRO A 211 8.64 3.39 6.01
N ALA A 212 7.62 2.53 5.99
CA ALA A 212 7.78 1.08 5.88
C ALA A 212 8.61 0.66 4.65
N CYS A 213 8.86 1.58 3.71
CA CYS A 213 9.77 1.39 2.59
C CYS A 213 11.21 1.04 3.01
N GLU A 214 11.72 1.45 4.18
CA GLU A 214 13.04 1.01 4.66
C GLU A 214 13.01 -0.41 5.27
N VAL A 215 11.86 -0.82 5.81
CA VAL A 215 11.67 -2.13 6.47
C VAL A 215 11.46 -3.27 5.46
N LEU A 216 10.94 -2.95 4.28
CA LEU A 216 10.54 -3.93 3.28
C LEU A 216 11.66 -4.33 2.30
N LEU A 217 12.81 -3.62 2.30
CA LEU A 217 13.88 -3.82 1.31
C LEU A 217 15.13 -4.50 1.87
N GLY A 218 15.29 -4.57 3.19
CA GLY A 218 16.36 -5.32 3.86
C GLY A 218 15.97 -6.76 4.23
N PRO A 219 16.93 -7.67 4.43
CA PRO A 219 16.68 -8.87 5.23
C PRO A 219 16.14 -8.43 6.59
N LEU A 220 15.04 -9.02 7.07
CA LEU A 220 14.41 -8.65 8.36
C LEU A 220 15.33 -8.84 9.60
N GLY A 221 16.61 -9.21 9.42
CA GLY A 221 17.62 -9.38 10.46
C GLY A 221 18.95 -8.65 10.24
N ASP A 222 19.19 -8.00 9.09
CA ASP A 222 20.47 -7.32 8.78
C ASP A 222 20.30 -5.80 8.77
N VAL A 223 19.86 -5.21 9.89
CA VAL A 223 19.55 -3.76 10.00
C VAL A 223 20.82 -2.89 10.05
N GLU A 224 22.03 -3.46 10.02
CA GLU A 224 23.27 -2.71 10.28
C GLU A 224 24.22 -2.48 9.08
N GLY A 225 23.85 -2.87 7.85
CA GLY A 225 24.82 -2.96 6.74
C GLY A 225 24.59 -2.06 5.52
N GLY A 226 24.83 -0.75 5.61
CA GLY A 226 25.30 0.14 4.52
C GLY A 226 24.44 0.32 3.26
N ALA A 227 24.07 1.58 2.95
CA ALA A 227 23.34 2.02 1.76
C ALA A 227 24.13 1.93 0.42
N GLY A 228 24.84 0.82 0.19
CA GLY A 228 25.49 0.53 -1.08
C GLY A 228 24.50 -0.12 -2.05
N ALA A 229 24.62 0.22 -3.35
CA ALA A 229 23.91 -0.52 -4.39
C ALA A 229 24.25 -2.02 -4.26
N PRO A 230 23.26 -2.93 -4.36
CA PRO A 230 23.51 -4.35 -4.22
C PRO A 230 24.54 -4.78 -5.27
N ALA A 231 25.52 -5.58 -4.86
CA ALA A 231 26.48 -6.15 -5.79
C ALA A 231 25.74 -6.87 -6.95
N PRO A 232 26.25 -6.85 -8.18
CA PRO A 232 25.58 -7.45 -9.34
C PRO A 232 25.10 -8.90 -9.12
N ALA A 233 25.86 -9.69 -8.37
CA ALA A 233 25.49 -11.04 -7.97
C ALA A 233 24.22 -11.09 -7.10
N ALA A 234 24.02 -10.14 -6.20
CA ALA A 234 22.84 -10.05 -5.35
C ALA A 234 21.59 -9.66 -6.16
N ALA A 235 21.75 -8.78 -7.16
CA ALA A 235 20.67 -8.42 -8.08
C ALA A 235 20.25 -9.64 -8.95
N ALA A 236 21.20 -10.36 -9.52
CA ALA A 236 20.92 -11.58 -10.28
C ALA A 236 20.23 -12.67 -9.42
N ALA A 237 20.67 -12.85 -8.18
CA ALA A 237 20.04 -13.76 -7.23
C ALA A 237 18.60 -13.33 -6.87
N ALA A 238 18.34 -12.02 -6.76
CA ALA A 238 16.99 -11.51 -6.54
C ALA A 238 16.08 -11.77 -7.75
N ALA A 239 16.55 -11.51 -8.97
CA ALA A 239 15.79 -11.79 -10.19
C ALA A 239 15.46 -13.29 -10.33
N ALA A 240 16.44 -14.17 -10.10
CA ALA A 240 16.22 -15.62 -10.12
C ALA A 240 15.18 -16.07 -9.08
N ARG A 241 15.21 -15.47 -7.87
CA ARG A 241 14.23 -15.73 -6.82
C ARG A 241 12.81 -15.35 -7.26
N TYR A 242 12.62 -14.14 -7.80
CA TYR A 242 11.29 -13.71 -8.25
C TYR A 242 10.78 -14.51 -9.43
N SER A 243 11.66 -14.92 -10.35
CA SER A 243 11.30 -15.87 -11.43
C SER A 243 10.75 -17.17 -10.86
N TRP A 244 11.45 -17.78 -9.90
CA TRP A 244 10.98 -19.00 -9.24
C TRP A 244 9.67 -18.78 -8.46
N ILE A 245 9.54 -17.66 -7.75
CA ILE A 245 8.30 -17.30 -7.03
C ILE A 245 7.12 -17.26 -8.01
N VAL A 246 7.25 -16.56 -9.14
CA VAL A 246 6.19 -16.41 -10.15
C VAL A 246 5.75 -17.77 -10.72
N GLU A 247 6.67 -18.73 -10.85
CA GLU A 247 6.34 -20.10 -11.21
C GLU A 247 5.51 -20.80 -10.13
N GLN A 248 5.87 -20.61 -8.85
CA GLN A 248 5.14 -21.21 -7.72
C GLN A 248 3.72 -20.63 -7.55
N LEU A 249 3.47 -19.40 -8.00
CA LEU A 249 2.13 -18.78 -7.92
C LEU A 249 1.10 -19.49 -8.80
N GLN A 250 1.52 -20.24 -9.83
CA GLN A 250 0.62 -20.95 -10.74
C GLN A 250 -0.51 -20.05 -11.28
N LEU A 251 -0.16 -18.81 -11.66
CA LEU A 251 -1.12 -17.82 -12.14
C LEU A 251 -1.84 -18.32 -13.40
N ALA A 252 -3.17 -18.19 -13.42
CA ALA A 252 -3.94 -18.38 -14.64
C ALA A 252 -3.59 -17.28 -15.66
N PRO A 253 -3.65 -17.52 -16.99
CA PRO A 253 -3.24 -16.53 -17.99
C PRO A 253 -3.91 -15.15 -17.81
N GLY A 254 -5.24 -15.11 -17.64
CA GLY A 254 -5.96 -13.85 -17.40
C GLY A 254 -5.64 -13.20 -16.05
N GLN A 255 -5.27 -14.00 -15.05
CA GLN A 255 -4.84 -13.48 -13.74
C GLN A 255 -3.44 -12.86 -13.83
N GLU A 256 -2.53 -13.47 -14.59
CA GLU A 256 -1.18 -12.96 -14.85
C GLU A 256 -1.24 -11.61 -15.59
N GLU A 257 -2.06 -11.51 -16.64
CA GLU A 257 -2.31 -10.26 -17.36
C GLU A 257 -2.90 -9.16 -16.45
N LEU A 258 -3.84 -9.53 -15.58
CA LEU A 258 -4.44 -8.61 -14.61
C LEU A 258 -3.43 -8.13 -13.56
N LEU A 259 -2.62 -9.04 -13.02
CA LEU A 259 -1.59 -8.72 -12.04
C LEU A 259 -0.52 -7.80 -12.64
N LEU A 260 -0.05 -8.11 -13.85
CA LEU A 260 0.90 -7.28 -14.59
C LEU A 260 0.32 -5.89 -14.86
N SER A 261 -0.95 -5.82 -15.29
CA SER A 261 -1.63 -4.54 -15.54
C SER A 261 -1.79 -3.70 -14.27
N ALA A 262 -2.12 -4.34 -13.14
CA ALA A 262 -2.22 -3.67 -11.85
C ALA A 262 -0.87 -3.11 -11.38
N LEU A 263 0.21 -3.90 -11.48
CA LEU A 263 1.56 -3.48 -11.10
C LEU A 263 2.08 -2.34 -11.98
N LEU A 264 1.87 -2.41 -13.30
CA LEU A 264 2.22 -1.33 -14.24
C LEU A 264 1.44 -0.04 -13.95
N CYS A 265 0.13 -0.16 -13.67
CA CYS A 265 -0.68 0.99 -13.27
C CYS A 265 -0.14 1.61 -11.98
N GLY A 266 0.22 0.79 -11.01
CA GLY A 266 0.84 1.23 -9.76
C GLY A 266 2.19 1.93 -9.99
N GLN A 267 3.08 1.33 -10.78
CA GLN A 267 4.37 1.94 -11.15
C GLN A 267 4.17 3.30 -11.82
N GLY A 268 3.22 3.41 -12.76
CA GLY A 268 2.88 4.67 -13.43
C GLY A 268 2.37 5.75 -12.48
N ARG A 269 1.62 5.36 -11.43
CA ARG A 269 1.16 6.29 -10.37
C ARG A 269 2.29 6.71 -9.42
N LEU A 270 3.23 5.82 -9.12
CA LEU A 270 4.36 6.10 -8.22
C LEU A 270 5.49 6.89 -8.91
N ALA A 271 5.67 6.76 -10.22
CA ALA A 271 6.70 7.47 -10.99
C ALA A 271 6.75 9.00 -10.75
N PRO A 272 5.64 9.77 -10.86
CA PRO A 272 5.67 11.21 -10.58
C PRO A 272 5.97 11.51 -9.09
N LEU A 273 5.63 10.60 -8.17
CA LEU A 273 5.98 10.76 -6.76
C LEU A 273 7.48 10.56 -6.54
N HIS A 274 8.12 9.60 -7.21
CA HIS A 274 9.58 9.45 -7.16
C HIS A 274 10.30 10.70 -7.73
N ALA A 275 9.86 11.25 -8.86
CA ALA A 275 10.43 12.48 -9.39
C ALA A 275 10.27 13.66 -8.40
N ARG A 276 9.11 13.75 -7.73
CA ARG A 276 8.87 14.75 -6.69
C ARG A 276 9.76 14.55 -5.46
N HIS A 277 10.04 13.31 -5.08
CA HIS A 277 10.96 12.98 -3.99
C HIS A 277 12.36 13.54 -4.24
N GLU A 278 12.92 13.30 -5.43
CA GLU A 278 14.26 13.80 -5.80
C GLU A 278 14.34 15.34 -5.70
N ALA A 279 13.30 16.03 -6.18
CA ALA A 279 13.20 17.48 -6.08
C ALA A 279 13.10 17.97 -4.62
N LEU A 280 12.27 17.31 -3.79
CA LEU A 280 12.11 17.68 -2.38
C LEU A 280 13.35 17.37 -1.55
N SER A 281 14.05 16.26 -1.83
CA SER A 281 15.31 15.92 -1.19
C SER A 281 16.40 16.94 -1.52
N THR A 282 16.46 17.39 -2.78
CA THR A 282 17.34 18.49 -3.18
C THR A 282 17.02 19.79 -2.44
N LEU A 283 15.73 20.13 -2.30
CA LEU A 283 15.26 21.30 -1.54
C LEU A 283 15.60 21.20 -0.04
N CYS A 284 15.41 20.03 0.58
CA CYS A 284 15.75 19.82 1.99
C CYS A 284 17.25 19.96 2.21
N ASN A 285 18.07 19.36 1.33
CA ASN A 285 19.52 19.45 1.41
C ASN A 285 20.02 20.89 1.25
N SER A 286 19.44 21.66 0.33
CA SER A 286 19.80 23.07 0.16
C SER A 286 19.36 23.94 1.33
N ALA A 287 18.16 23.72 1.89
CA ALA A 287 17.68 24.40 3.08
C ALA A 287 18.54 24.09 4.31
N CYS A 288 18.95 22.84 4.49
CA CYS A 288 19.87 22.42 5.55
C CYS A 288 21.25 23.09 5.39
N ALA A 289 21.80 23.11 4.17
CA ALA A 289 23.08 23.76 3.89
C ALA A 289 23.02 25.27 4.16
N ALA A 290 21.94 25.95 3.76
CA ALA A 290 21.72 27.37 4.03
C ALA A 290 21.59 27.65 5.54
N ALA A 291 20.86 26.81 6.28
CA ALA A 291 20.72 26.93 7.72
C ALA A 291 22.06 26.72 8.45
N ALA A 292 22.88 25.77 7.97
CA ALA A 292 24.22 25.55 8.51
C ALA A 292 25.16 26.73 8.22
N ALA A 293 25.11 27.30 7.02
CA ALA A 293 25.89 28.48 6.65
C ALA A 293 25.50 29.72 7.48
N ALA A 294 24.20 29.93 7.72
CA ALA A 294 23.71 31.01 8.58
C ALA A 294 24.20 30.84 10.03
N ALA A 295 24.22 29.61 10.55
CA ALA A 295 24.75 29.32 11.89
C ALA A 295 26.27 29.55 12.00
N ALA A 296 27.03 29.29 10.93
CA ALA A 296 28.47 29.54 10.89
C ALA A 296 28.85 31.03 10.80
N GLY A 297 27.94 31.88 10.30
CA GLY A 297 28.15 33.32 10.08
C GLY A 297 28.32 34.19 11.34
N GLY A 298 28.31 33.63 12.54
CA GLY A 298 28.78 34.30 13.77
C GLY A 298 27.97 35.50 14.25
N GLY A 299 26.77 35.75 13.71
CA GLY A 299 25.88 36.80 14.20
C GLY A 299 25.33 36.46 15.58
N THR A 300 26.05 36.81 16.64
CA THR A 300 25.67 36.68 18.06
C THR A 300 24.50 37.58 18.50
N GLY A 301 23.74 38.12 17.55
CA GLY A 301 22.55 38.91 17.84
C GLY A 301 21.45 38.01 18.40
N CYS A 302 21.21 38.10 19.71
CA CYS A 302 20.23 37.33 20.49
C CYS A 302 18.74 37.55 20.11
N GLY A 303 18.41 37.83 18.85
CA GLY A 303 17.05 38.14 18.40
C GLY A 303 16.54 37.19 17.33
N GLY A 304 15.75 36.20 17.73
CA GLY A 304 14.78 35.54 16.85
C GLY A 304 15.00 34.05 16.62
N VAL A 305 14.33 33.22 17.42
CA VAL A 305 14.13 31.79 17.18
C VAL A 305 13.24 31.53 15.94
N ASP A 306 12.65 32.58 15.36
CA ASP A 306 11.61 32.53 14.32
C ASP A 306 12.14 32.31 12.87
N GLY A 307 13.38 31.88 12.69
CA GLY A 307 14.15 32.13 11.46
C GLY A 307 14.44 30.97 10.51
N ARG A 308 13.70 29.85 10.53
CA ARG A 308 13.89 28.78 9.51
C ARG A 308 12.67 28.45 8.65
N PRO A 309 11.91 29.47 8.16
CA PRO A 309 10.69 29.21 7.39
C PRO A 309 10.93 28.30 6.18
N GLY A 310 12.10 28.37 5.54
CA GLY A 310 12.43 27.49 4.40
C GLY A 310 12.68 26.02 4.76
N LEU A 311 13.25 25.73 5.94
CA LEU A 311 13.46 24.35 6.39
C LEU A 311 12.15 23.74 6.84
N ASP A 312 11.35 24.48 7.61
CA ASP A 312 10.05 24.01 8.10
C ASP A 312 9.08 23.76 6.95
N GLU A 313 9.07 24.65 5.94
CA GLU A 313 8.29 24.43 4.71
C GLU A 313 8.78 23.19 3.94
N ALA A 314 10.09 23.01 3.78
CA ALA A 314 10.65 21.85 3.08
C ALA A 314 10.30 20.53 3.80
N VAL A 315 10.41 20.50 5.13
CA VAL A 315 10.03 19.35 5.97
C VAL A 315 8.53 19.08 5.88
N ALA A 316 7.68 20.12 5.95
CA ALA A 316 6.24 19.96 5.79
C ALA A 316 5.86 19.40 4.41
N ARG A 317 6.53 19.86 3.35
CA ARG A 317 6.33 19.35 1.97
C ARG A 317 6.80 17.91 1.82
N MET A 318 7.89 17.53 2.47
CA MET A 318 8.38 16.15 2.51
C MET A 318 7.38 15.24 3.24
N GLY A 319 6.84 15.69 4.39
CA GLY A 319 5.79 14.97 5.12
C GLY A 319 4.53 14.73 4.27
N ALA A 320 4.04 15.77 3.58
CA ALA A 320 2.88 15.65 2.69
C ALA A 320 3.15 14.71 1.49
N TRP A 321 4.36 14.76 0.93
CA TRP A 321 4.78 13.81 -0.12
C TRP A 321 4.78 12.37 0.41
N LEU A 322 5.35 12.14 1.59
CA LEU A 322 5.47 10.81 2.16
C LEU A 322 4.10 10.17 2.39
N SER A 323 3.14 10.92 2.94
CA SER A 323 1.75 10.43 3.10
C SER A 323 1.10 10.09 1.75
N SER A 324 1.34 10.92 0.72
CA SER A 324 0.81 10.65 -0.63
C SER A 324 1.42 9.37 -1.24
N TYR A 325 2.73 9.17 -1.03
CA TYR A 325 3.45 7.98 -1.48
C TYR A 325 2.97 6.73 -0.75
N GLN A 326 2.87 6.77 0.58
CA GLN A 326 2.36 5.66 1.39
C GLN A 326 0.95 5.25 0.96
N PHE A 327 0.06 6.23 0.75
CA PHE A 327 -1.29 5.98 0.24
C PHE A 327 -1.28 5.31 -1.12
N ALA A 328 -0.57 5.88 -2.08
CA ALA A 328 -0.49 5.32 -3.44
C ALA A 328 0.13 3.91 -3.43
N SER A 329 1.21 3.69 -2.69
CA SER A 329 1.88 2.38 -2.58
C SER A 329 0.97 1.34 -1.95
N ALA A 330 0.32 1.68 -0.83
CA ALA A 330 -0.61 0.76 -0.17
C ALA A 330 -1.79 0.38 -1.07
N CYS A 331 -2.32 1.33 -1.87
CA CYS A 331 -3.35 1.00 -2.85
C CYS A 331 -2.83 -0.02 -3.88
N CYS A 332 -1.61 0.15 -4.38
CA CYS A 332 -1.01 -0.78 -5.34
C CYS A 332 -0.84 -2.18 -4.72
N ASP A 333 -0.33 -2.25 -3.49
CA ASP A 333 -0.13 -3.49 -2.76
C ASP A 333 -1.46 -4.19 -2.47
N LEU A 334 -2.49 -3.46 -2.02
CA LEU A 334 -3.81 -4.02 -1.77
C LEU A 334 -4.47 -4.53 -3.05
N VAL A 335 -4.33 -3.84 -4.18
CA VAL A 335 -4.83 -4.34 -5.47
C VAL A 335 -4.10 -5.63 -5.86
N ALA A 336 -2.76 -5.60 -5.91
CA ALA A 336 -1.96 -6.73 -6.35
C ALA A 336 -2.16 -7.96 -5.43
N PHE A 337 -2.09 -7.76 -4.11
CA PHE A 337 -2.00 -8.86 -3.15
C PHE A 337 -3.34 -9.26 -2.52
N CYS A 338 -4.33 -8.35 -2.38
CA CYS A 338 -5.67 -8.72 -1.89
C CYS A 338 -6.59 -9.17 -3.01
N SER A 339 -6.58 -8.41 -4.11
CA SER A 339 -7.67 -8.44 -5.08
C SER A 339 -7.37 -9.36 -6.25
N VAL A 340 -6.10 -9.42 -6.68
CA VAL A 340 -5.70 -10.26 -7.81
C VAL A 340 -5.23 -11.65 -7.36
N LEU A 341 -4.40 -11.76 -6.34
CA LEU A 341 -3.92 -13.05 -5.84
C LEU A 341 -5.00 -13.77 -5.01
N LEU A 342 -5.08 -15.09 -5.16
CA LEU A 342 -5.84 -15.97 -4.26
C LEU A 342 -5.12 -16.10 -2.91
N PRO A 343 -5.82 -16.48 -1.81
CA PRO A 343 -5.19 -16.64 -0.49
C PRO A 343 -3.97 -17.57 -0.49
N GLU A 344 -4.03 -18.68 -1.22
CA GLU A 344 -2.93 -19.65 -1.33
C GLU A 344 -1.74 -19.09 -2.09
N GLN A 345 -1.99 -18.28 -3.12
CA GLN A 345 -0.94 -17.62 -3.91
C GLN A 345 -0.26 -16.52 -3.10
N PHE A 346 -1.03 -15.74 -2.35
CA PHE A 346 -0.48 -14.76 -1.40
C PHE A 346 0.38 -15.45 -0.35
N ALA A 347 -0.09 -16.54 0.26
CA ALA A 347 0.71 -17.31 1.21
C ALA A 347 1.99 -17.87 0.56
N SER A 348 1.87 -18.44 -0.64
CA SER A 348 3.01 -18.93 -1.42
C SER A 348 4.04 -17.83 -1.65
N LEU A 349 3.61 -16.62 -2.04
CA LEU A 349 4.47 -15.47 -2.28
C LEU A 349 5.27 -15.10 -1.03
N ILE A 350 4.59 -14.93 0.11
CA ILE A 350 5.22 -14.51 1.37
C ILE A 350 6.16 -15.60 1.91
N ILE A 351 5.73 -16.86 1.90
CA ILE A 351 6.56 -18.00 2.37
C ILE A 351 7.80 -18.16 1.49
N ALA A 352 7.66 -18.04 0.17
CA ALA A 352 8.75 -18.17 -0.79
C ALA A 352 9.75 -17.01 -0.75
N ALA A 353 9.30 -15.82 -0.34
CA ALA A 353 10.15 -14.64 -0.18
C ALA A 353 10.91 -14.63 1.15
N TRP A 354 10.40 -15.32 2.19
CA TRP A 354 10.97 -15.33 3.54
C TRP A 354 12.46 -15.73 3.54
N PRO A 355 13.35 -15.04 4.29
CA PRO A 355 13.09 -14.02 5.31
C PRO A 355 12.97 -12.57 4.80
N ARG A 356 12.79 -12.39 3.49
CA ARG A 356 12.56 -11.07 2.88
C ARG A 356 11.07 -10.90 2.57
N LEU A 357 10.66 -9.65 2.44
CA LEU A 357 9.31 -9.33 2.02
C LEU A 357 9.28 -9.18 0.49
N PRO A 358 8.24 -9.71 -0.18
CA PRO A 358 8.10 -9.55 -1.61
C PRO A 358 7.86 -8.07 -1.93
N THR A 359 8.42 -7.59 -3.03
CA THR A 359 8.25 -6.23 -3.52
C THR A 359 7.45 -6.25 -4.81
N ALA A 360 6.58 -5.24 -4.99
CA ALA A 360 5.83 -5.07 -6.23
C ALA A 360 6.76 -4.92 -7.45
N ALA A 361 7.90 -4.25 -7.28
CA ALA A 361 8.91 -4.08 -8.34
C ALA A 361 9.53 -5.42 -8.78
N GLY A 362 9.99 -6.25 -7.84
CA GLY A 362 10.59 -7.54 -8.18
C GLY A 362 9.59 -8.50 -8.83
N LEU A 363 8.34 -8.45 -8.39
CA LEU A 363 7.25 -9.22 -9.02
C LEU A 363 6.94 -8.72 -10.44
N LEU A 364 6.90 -7.41 -10.65
CA LEU A 364 6.69 -6.79 -11.96
C LEU A 364 7.78 -7.20 -12.96
N GLU A 365 9.05 -7.06 -12.59
CA GLU A 365 10.19 -7.43 -13.44
C GLU A 365 10.13 -8.90 -13.86
N ALA A 366 9.85 -9.81 -12.92
CA ALA A 366 9.74 -11.23 -13.21
C ALA A 366 8.55 -11.57 -14.13
N LEU A 367 7.40 -10.90 -13.95
CA LEU A 367 6.24 -11.08 -14.83
C LEU A 367 6.50 -10.55 -16.25
N GLN A 368 7.18 -9.40 -16.38
CA GLN A 368 7.58 -8.86 -17.69
C GLN A 368 8.53 -9.81 -18.41
N ALA A 369 9.57 -10.29 -17.73
CA ALA A 369 10.53 -11.24 -18.31
C ALA A 369 9.82 -12.54 -18.78
N ARG A 370 8.84 -13.01 -18.01
CA ARG A 370 8.03 -14.18 -18.38
C ARG A 370 7.14 -13.91 -19.61
N ALA A 371 6.50 -12.74 -19.68
CA ALA A 371 5.69 -12.34 -20.83
C ALA A 371 6.53 -12.22 -22.11
N GLU A 372 7.72 -11.62 -22.02
CA GLU A 372 8.67 -11.51 -23.14
C GLU A 372 9.19 -12.88 -23.61
N ALA A 373 9.44 -13.81 -22.67
CA ALA A 373 9.84 -15.17 -23.01
C ALA A 373 8.75 -15.92 -23.78
N ARG A 374 7.47 -15.75 -23.39
CA ARG A 374 6.32 -16.32 -24.12
C ARG A 374 6.17 -15.71 -25.51
N GLY A 375 6.24 -14.38 -25.60
CA GLY A 375 6.16 -13.69 -26.90
C GLY A 375 7.24 -14.13 -27.89
N ARG A 376 8.46 -14.41 -27.41
CA ARG A 376 9.52 -15.00 -28.23
C ARG A 376 9.23 -16.43 -28.66
N ALA A 377 8.70 -17.27 -27.77
CA ALA A 377 8.33 -18.66 -28.08
C ALA A 377 7.22 -18.73 -29.14
N ASP A 378 6.21 -17.87 -29.03
CA ASP A 378 5.10 -17.79 -29.98
C ASP A 378 5.55 -17.27 -31.35
N ALA A 379 6.48 -16.30 -31.38
CA ALA A 379 7.07 -15.78 -32.62
C ALA A 379 7.90 -16.81 -33.39
N CYS A 380 8.52 -17.78 -32.70
CA CYS A 380 9.28 -18.86 -33.35
C CYS A 380 8.38 -19.93 -34.00
N GLY A 381 7.08 -19.95 -33.66
CA GLY A 381 6.08 -20.84 -34.21
C GLY A 381 6.32 -22.34 -33.95
N PRO A 382 5.28 -23.19 -33.98
CA PRO A 382 5.43 -24.64 -33.86
C PRO A 382 6.11 -25.30 -35.08
N GLY A 383 6.45 -24.54 -36.13
CA GLY A 383 6.90 -25.05 -37.43
C GLY A 383 8.40 -24.99 -37.71
N GLY A 384 9.23 -24.40 -36.84
CA GLY A 384 10.64 -24.12 -37.13
C GLY A 384 11.63 -25.28 -36.90
N GLY A 385 11.17 -26.43 -36.37
CA GLY A 385 12.08 -27.41 -35.80
C GLY A 385 11.61 -28.86 -35.87
N THR A 386 11.26 -29.37 -37.05
CA THR A 386 11.58 -30.78 -37.32
C THR A 386 13.10 -30.89 -37.40
N LEU A 387 13.76 -30.95 -36.23
CA LEU A 387 15.13 -31.44 -36.18
C LEU A 387 15.15 -32.79 -36.91
N PRO A 388 16.01 -32.98 -37.92
CA PRO A 388 16.10 -34.25 -38.62
C PRO A 388 16.31 -35.34 -37.56
N ARG A 389 15.33 -36.24 -37.46
CA ARG A 389 15.37 -37.37 -36.55
C ARG A 389 16.71 -38.08 -36.81
N PRO A 390 17.61 -38.21 -35.81
CA PRO A 390 18.90 -38.83 -36.03
C PRO A 390 18.64 -40.23 -36.59
N ALA A 391 19.28 -40.54 -37.72
CA ALA A 391 19.20 -41.85 -38.33
C ALA A 391 19.61 -42.87 -37.26
N ARG A 392 18.71 -43.80 -36.93
CA ARG A 392 19.07 -44.96 -36.12
C ARG A 392 20.04 -45.80 -36.95
N ASN A 393 21.29 -45.88 -36.49
CA ASN A 393 22.24 -46.89 -36.95
C ASN A 393 21.88 -48.25 -36.36
#